data_AF-A0A4Q6J762-F1
#
_entry.id   AF-A0A4Q6J762-F1
#
_cell.length_a   1.000
_cell.length_b   1.000
_cell.length_c   1.000
_cell.angle_alpha   90.00
_cell.angle_beta   90.00
_cell.angle_gamma   90.00
#
_symmetry.space_group_name_H-M   'P 1'
#
loop_
_entity.id
_entity.type
_entity.pdbx_description
1 polymer ?
#
loop_
_entity_poly.entity_id
_entity_poly.type
_entity_poly.pdbx_seq_one_letter_code
_entity_poly.pdbx_strand_id
1 'polypeptide(L)'
;MEISSDLIKGDSFRVARLSVQIEAAGGVLNNSTEVKCIEGTFSYIYEFNTDSGRKKLVTKNEYLVGIISEDVTHRVYYNGDTKTYLLYSFEKFDNNDKPVYGTRVLGKSFKEMRQALKSMFPNRERWNLCDPRIALNKNKKPA
;
A
#
# COMPACT_ATOMS: atom_id res chain seq x y z
N MET A 1 0.61 -28.79 1.90
CA MET A 1 0.71 -27.60 1.03
C MET A 1 1.97 -26.89 1.44
N GLU A 2 3.10 -27.19 0.79
CA GLU A 2 4.39 -26.59 1.14
C GLU A 2 4.33 -25.10 0.84
N ILE A 3 4.49 -24.28 1.89
CA ILE A 3 4.65 -22.84 1.73
C ILE A 3 6.06 -22.69 1.17
N SER A 4 6.19 -22.48 -0.14
CA SER A 4 7.48 -22.17 -0.78
C SER A 4 8.17 -21.06 0.02
N SER A 5 9.39 -21.34 0.49
CA SER A 5 10.27 -20.43 1.23
C SER A 5 10.61 -19.14 0.47
N ASP A 6 10.26 -19.10 -0.80
CA ASP A 6 10.70 -18.08 -1.75
C ASP A 6 9.64 -16.98 -1.88
N LEU A 7 8.44 -17.17 -1.33
CA LEU A 7 7.36 -16.18 -1.35
C LEU A 7 7.28 -15.40 -0.03
N ILE A 8 7.62 -14.12 -0.10
CA ILE A 8 7.58 -13.18 1.01
C ILE A 8 6.33 -12.31 0.86
N LYS A 9 5.53 -12.25 1.93
CA LYS A 9 4.44 -11.27 2.02
C LYS A 9 5.04 -9.92 2.38
N GLY A 10 4.92 -8.98 1.44
CA GLY A 10 5.36 -7.61 1.64
C GLY A 10 4.52 -6.90 2.69
N ASP A 11 5.20 -6.09 3.48
CA ASP A 11 4.55 -5.13 4.33
C ASP A 11 4.01 -3.96 3.52
N SER A 12 3.14 -3.18 4.15
CA SER A 12 2.68 -1.96 3.50
C SER A 12 3.89 -1.05 3.26
N PHE A 13 3.92 -0.36 2.12
CA PHE A 13 4.92 0.68 1.82
C PHE A 13 4.92 1.84 2.83
N ARG A 14 3.92 1.85 3.73
CA ARG A 14 3.82 2.73 4.90
C ARG A 14 4.78 2.35 6.03
N VAL A 15 5.09 1.06 6.17
CA VAL A 15 5.90 0.50 7.26
C VAL A 15 7.36 0.36 6.84
N ALA A 16 7.59 -0.10 5.62
CA ALA A 16 8.93 -0.27 5.08
C ALA A 16 8.94 0.04 3.58
N ARG A 17 9.95 0.80 3.14
CA ARG A 17 10.20 1.02 1.71
C ARG A 17 10.48 -0.32 1.03
N LEU A 18 10.18 -0.43 -0.26
CA LEU A 18 10.42 -1.66 -1.03
C LEU A 18 11.86 -2.17 -0.88
N SER A 19 12.85 -1.27 -0.99
CA SER A 19 14.27 -1.61 -0.85
C SER A 19 14.57 -2.25 0.51
N VAL A 20 14.05 -1.67 1.60
CA VAL A 20 14.23 -2.20 2.97
C VAL A 20 13.61 -3.59 3.12
N GLN A 21 12.45 -3.83 2.52
CA GLN A 21 11.82 -5.16 2.57
C GLN A 21 12.61 -6.21 1.75
N ILE A 22 13.17 -5.82 0.62
CA ILE A 22 14.03 -6.67 -0.22
C ILE A 22 15.37 -6.95 0.48
N GLU A 23 15.98 -5.95 1.10
CA GLU A 23 17.21 -6.07 1.90
C GLU A 23 17.01 -6.99 3.12
N ALA A 24 15.89 -6.84 3.83
CA ALA A 24 15.53 -7.72 4.94
C ALA A 24 15.35 -9.19 4.50
N ALA A 25 15.07 -9.43 3.22
CA ALA A 25 14.98 -10.76 2.63
C ALA A 25 16.34 -11.30 2.12
N GLY A 26 17.41 -10.52 2.23
CA GLY A 26 18.76 -10.83 1.74
C GLY A 26 18.99 -10.48 0.28
N GLY A 27 18.19 -9.58 -0.30
CA GLY A 27 18.31 -9.13 -1.68
C GLY A 27 18.72 -7.68 -1.82
N VAL A 28 18.82 -7.20 -3.06
CA VAL A 28 19.07 -5.79 -3.40
C VAL A 28 18.12 -5.35 -4.50
N LEU A 29 17.44 -4.21 -4.31
CA LEU A 29 16.63 -3.60 -5.34
C LEU A 29 17.55 -2.97 -6.41
N ASN A 30 17.53 -3.50 -7.63
CA ASN A 30 18.39 -3.07 -8.72
C ASN A 30 17.74 -3.35 -10.10
N ASN A 31 18.50 -3.13 -11.18
CA ASN A 31 17.99 -3.29 -12.55
C ASN A 31 17.66 -4.73 -12.96
N SER A 32 18.09 -5.75 -12.20
CA SER A 32 17.68 -7.15 -12.44
C SER A 32 16.45 -7.56 -11.62
N THR A 33 15.92 -6.67 -10.78
CA THR A 33 14.66 -6.91 -10.09
C THR A 33 13.50 -6.84 -11.09
N GLU A 34 12.85 -7.97 -11.32
CA GLU A 34 11.68 -8.04 -12.18
C GLU A 34 10.43 -7.63 -11.38
N VAL A 35 9.51 -6.93 -12.04
CA VAL A 35 8.24 -6.50 -11.43
C VAL A 35 7.06 -6.90 -12.30
N LYS A 36 6.04 -7.49 -11.68
CA LYS A 36 4.79 -7.87 -12.34
C LYS A 36 3.60 -7.40 -11.52
N CYS A 37 2.68 -6.69 -12.16
CA CYS A 37 1.38 -6.36 -11.57
C CYS A 37 0.51 -7.62 -11.49
N ILE A 38 -0.20 -7.83 -10.38
CA ILE A 38 -1.20 -8.89 -10.26
C ILE A 38 -2.53 -8.34 -10.79
N GLU A 39 -2.96 -8.89 -11.93
CA GLU A 39 -4.18 -8.46 -12.61
C GLU A 39 -5.40 -8.46 -11.68
N GLY A 40 -6.22 -7.41 -11.79
CA GLY A 40 -7.42 -7.24 -10.97
C GLY A 40 -7.15 -6.79 -9.52
N THR A 41 -5.90 -6.55 -9.14
CA THR A 41 -5.51 -6.08 -7.79
C THR A 41 -4.63 -4.83 -7.85
N PHE A 42 -4.27 -4.31 -6.68
CA PHE A 42 -3.24 -3.28 -6.52
C PHE A 42 -1.86 -3.86 -6.15
N SER A 43 -1.75 -5.18 -6.08
CA SER A 43 -0.54 -5.86 -5.66
C SER A 43 0.44 -6.04 -6.82
N TYR A 44 1.73 -6.03 -6.47
CA TYR A 44 2.84 -6.32 -7.36
C TYR A 44 3.66 -7.48 -6.81
N ILE A 45 4.22 -8.28 -7.71
CA ILE A 45 5.23 -9.29 -7.43
C ILE A 45 6.57 -8.69 -7.86
N TYR A 46 7.51 -8.63 -6.92
CA TYR A 46 8.90 -8.27 -7.18
C TYR A 46 9.75 -9.53 -7.06
N GLU A 47 10.49 -9.87 -8.11
CA GLU A 47 11.39 -11.01 -8.12
C GLU A 47 12.84 -10.53 -8.14
N PHE A 48 13.66 -11.01 -7.22
CA PHE A 48 15.04 -10.57 -7.02
C PHE A 48 15.92 -11.72 -6.57
N ASN A 49 17.23 -11.58 -6.79
CA ASN A 49 18.21 -12.58 -6.40
C ASN A 49 18.68 -12.33 -4.96
N THR A 50 18.93 -13.44 -4.26
CA THR A 50 19.59 -13.49 -2.95
C THR A 50 20.69 -14.55 -3.01
N ASP A 51 21.57 -14.60 -2.00
CA ASP A 51 22.58 -15.67 -1.89
C ASP A 51 21.97 -17.07 -1.82
N SER A 52 20.74 -17.17 -1.30
CA SER A 52 19.95 -18.40 -1.22
C SER A 52 19.16 -18.74 -2.48
N GLY A 53 19.26 -17.93 -3.54
CA GLY A 53 18.51 -18.08 -4.78
C GLY A 53 17.48 -16.98 -5.02
N ARG A 54 16.64 -17.17 -6.04
CA ARG A 54 15.63 -16.18 -6.46
C ARG A 54 14.45 -16.19 -5.49
N LYS A 55 14.08 -15.01 -4.98
CA LYS A 55 12.93 -14.80 -4.10
C LYS A 55 11.90 -13.89 -4.74
N LYS A 56 10.68 -13.92 -4.20
CA LYS A 56 9.53 -13.14 -4.64
C LYS A 56 8.93 -12.39 -3.45
N LEU A 57 8.74 -11.09 -3.58
CA LEU A 57 7.99 -10.27 -2.62
C LEU A 57 6.67 -9.84 -3.24
N VAL A 58 5.55 -10.12 -2.56
CA VAL A 58 4.21 -9.72 -2.99
C VAL A 58 3.70 -8.59 -2.12
N THR A 59 3.44 -7.42 -2.70
CA THR A 59 2.94 -6.27 -1.94
C THR A 59 1.51 -6.47 -1.48
N LYS A 60 1.11 -5.79 -0.40
CA LYS A 60 -0.29 -5.72 0.01
C LYS A 60 -1.16 -5.14 -1.11
N ASN A 61 -2.41 -5.60 -1.16
CA ASN A 61 -3.41 -5.15 -2.11
C ASN A 61 -3.97 -3.78 -1.69
N GLU A 62 -3.13 -2.76 -1.71
CA GLU A 62 -3.45 -1.43 -1.21
C GLU A 62 -3.20 -0.35 -2.27
N TYR A 63 -4.10 0.62 -2.35
CA TYR A 63 -3.98 1.77 -3.24
C TYR A 63 -3.98 3.07 -2.45
N LEU A 64 -3.01 3.95 -2.69
CA LEU A 64 -3.01 5.30 -2.13
C LEU A 64 -4.08 6.14 -2.85
N VAL A 65 -5.18 6.40 -2.15
CA VAL A 65 -6.30 7.21 -2.64
C VAL A 65 -5.92 8.68 -2.65
N GLY A 66 -5.21 9.14 -1.61
CA GLY A 66 -4.71 10.51 -1.56
C GLY A 66 -4.15 10.89 -0.19
N ILE A 67 -3.56 12.07 -0.14
CA ILE A 67 -2.96 12.64 1.07
C ILE A 67 -3.90 13.74 1.56
N ILE A 68 -4.28 13.65 2.83
CA ILE A 68 -5.13 14.64 3.47
C ILE A 68 -4.23 15.76 3.95
N SER A 69 -3.55 15.66 5.06
CA SER A 69 -2.87 16.82 5.65
C SER A 69 -1.63 17.28 4.87
N GLU A 70 -1.34 18.58 4.91
CA GLU A 70 -0.17 19.19 4.24
C GLU A 70 1.16 18.71 4.84
N ASP A 71 1.15 18.36 6.13
CA ASP A 71 2.25 17.72 6.86
C ASP A 71 2.41 16.22 6.51
N VAL A 72 1.62 15.69 5.57
CA VAL A 72 1.66 14.30 5.07
C VAL A 72 1.36 13.24 6.14
N THR A 73 0.87 13.64 7.32
CA THR A 73 0.56 12.75 8.44
C THR A 73 -0.70 11.91 8.21
N HIS A 74 -1.65 12.41 7.41
CA HIS A 74 -2.91 11.75 7.13
C HIS A 74 -3.00 11.27 5.69
N ARG A 75 -3.12 9.96 5.50
CA ARG A 75 -3.17 9.34 4.16
C ARG A 75 -4.37 8.41 4.06
N VAL A 76 -5.09 8.49 2.94
CA VAL A 76 -6.21 7.60 2.66
C VAL A 76 -5.74 6.50 1.73
N TYR A 77 -6.02 5.27 2.11
CA TYR A 77 -5.77 4.11 1.30
C TYR A 77 -7.07 3.33 1.08
N TYR A 78 -7.10 2.57 -0.01
CA TYR A 78 -8.11 1.56 -0.25
C TYR A 78 -7.45 0.18 -0.15
N ASN A 79 -7.99 -0.68 0.71
CA ASN A 79 -7.59 -2.09 0.80
C ASN A 79 -8.50 -2.90 -0.14
N GLY A 80 -7.89 -3.51 -1.16
CA GLY A 80 -8.59 -4.30 -2.18
C GLY A 80 -9.10 -5.64 -1.68
N ASP A 81 -8.49 -6.22 -0.64
CA ASP A 81 -8.91 -7.50 -0.05
C ASP A 81 -10.20 -7.33 0.75
N THR A 82 -10.25 -6.30 1.60
CA THR A 82 -11.41 -6.02 2.46
C THR A 82 -12.44 -5.10 1.80
N LYS A 83 -12.08 -4.45 0.69
CA LYS A 83 -12.86 -3.42 -0.02
C LYS A 83 -13.22 -2.24 0.90
N THR A 84 -12.27 -1.78 1.70
CA THR A 84 -12.46 -0.68 2.66
C THR A 84 -11.50 0.46 2.42
N TYR A 85 -11.99 1.68 2.59
CA TYR A 85 -11.17 2.88 2.71
C TYR A 85 -10.69 3.05 4.15
N LEU A 86 -9.41 3.34 4.31
CA LEU A 86 -8.71 3.46 5.57
C LEU A 86 -8.02 4.81 5.63
N LEU A 87 -8.20 5.54 6.74
CA LEU A 87 -7.35 6.66 7.10
C LEU A 87 -6.21 6.14 7.95
N TYR A 88 -5.00 6.45 7.53
CA TYR A 88 -3.81 6.28 8.33
C TYR A 88 -3.36 7.64 8.83
N SER A 89 -3.16 7.74 10.14
CA SER A 89 -2.67 8.92 10.83
C SER A 89 -1.31 8.58 11.42
N PHE A 90 -0.25 9.23 10.95
CA PHE A 90 1.06 9.16 11.60
C PHE A 90 0.97 9.80 12.97
N GLU A 91 1.39 9.06 13.98
CA GLU A 91 1.37 9.53 15.36
C GLU A 91 2.77 9.96 15.80
N LYS A 92 3.75 9.05 15.69
CA LYS A 92 5.14 9.24 16.15
C LYS A 92 6.05 8.12 15.64
N PHE A 93 7.33 8.16 15.98
CA PHE A 93 8.22 6.99 15.89
C PHE A 93 8.28 6.27 17.24
N ASP A 94 8.47 4.94 17.22
CA ASP A 94 8.77 4.15 18.41
C ASP A 94 10.27 4.22 18.78
N ASN A 95 10.67 3.55 19.86
CA ASN A 95 12.06 3.55 20.33
C ASN A 95 13.05 2.87 19.37
N ASN A 96 12.57 2.23 18.30
CA ASN A 96 13.38 1.61 17.25
C ASN A 96 13.29 2.40 15.92
N ASP A 97 12.90 3.67 15.99
CA ASP A 97 12.64 4.54 14.83
C ASP A 97 11.63 3.96 13.83
N LYS A 98 10.74 3.07 14.29
CA LYS A 98 9.66 2.56 13.46
C LYS A 98 8.46 3.49 13.56
N PRO A 99 7.85 3.83 12.42
CA PRO A 99 6.72 4.74 12.45
C PRO A 99 5.47 4.06 13.05
N VAL A 100 4.84 4.76 13.99
CA VAL A 100 3.58 4.40 14.66
C VAL A 100 2.44 5.12 13.96
N TYR A 101 1.41 4.36 13.61
CA TYR A 101 0.24 4.89 12.91
C TYR A 101 -1.06 4.43 13.56
N GLY A 102 -1.99 5.36 13.72
CA GLY A 102 -3.40 5.07 13.95
C GLY A 102 -4.07 4.68 12.63
N THR A 103 -5.00 3.72 12.70
CA THR A 103 -5.81 3.30 11.55
C THR A 103 -7.29 3.46 11.85
N ARG A 104 -8.03 4.09 10.93
CA ARG A 104 -9.49 4.23 11.04
C ARG A 104 -10.18 3.82 9.75
N VAL A 105 -11.22 3.00 9.85
CA VAL A 105 -12.09 2.69 8.71
C VAL A 105 -12.95 3.91 8.37
N LEU A 106 -12.89 4.34 7.13
CA LEU A 106 -13.67 5.47 6.59
C LEU A 106 -14.94 5.03 5.86
N GLY A 107 -15.02 3.74 5.48
CA GLY A 107 -16.19 3.17 4.80
C GLY A 107 -15.80 2.16 3.72
N LYS A 108 -16.79 1.64 3.00
CA LYS A 108 -16.61 0.70 1.88
C LYS A 108 -16.85 1.34 0.52
N SER A 109 -17.43 2.54 0.49
CA SER A 109 -17.64 3.30 -0.74
C SER A 109 -16.85 4.61 -0.75
N PHE A 110 -16.54 5.11 -1.95
CA PHE A 110 -15.87 6.40 -2.11
C PHE A 110 -16.71 7.56 -1.52
N LYS A 111 -18.05 7.43 -1.55
CA LYS A 111 -18.99 8.39 -0.96
C LYS A 111 -18.89 8.39 0.57
N GLU A 112 -18.96 7.23 1.22
CA GLU A 112 -18.80 7.09 2.67
C GLU A 112 -17.46 7.65 3.13
N MET A 113 -16.38 7.30 2.40
CA MET A 113 -15.05 7.79 2.70
C MET A 113 -14.99 9.32 2.68
N ARG A 114 -15.56 9.98 1.65
CA ARG A 114 -15.59 11.45 1.59
C ARG A 114 -16.45 12.07 2.70
N GLN A 115 -17.54 11.42 3.09
CA GLN A 115 -18.38 11.89 4.20
C GLN A 115 -17.65 11.78 5.54
N ALA A 116 -16.95 10.67 5.79
CA ALA A 116 -16.13 10.49 6.98
C ALA A 116 -15.01 11.55 7.05
N LEU A 117 -14.31 11.80 5.93
CA LEU A 117 -13.30 12.87 5.87
C LEU A 117 -13.87 14.26 6.14
N LYS A 118 -15.03 14.59 5.57
CA LYS A 118 -15.74 15.86 5.84
C LYS A 118 -16.03 16.05 7.33
N SER A 119 -16.49 14.99 7.99
CA SER A 119 -16.77 15.04 9.42
C SER A 119 -15.51 15.21 10.26
N MET A 120 -14.39 14.63 9.84
CA MET A 120 -13.13 14.67 10.59
C MET A 120 -12.32 15.95 10.33
N PHE A 121 -12.40 16.50 9.12
CA PHE A 121 -11.67 17.68 8.67
C PHE A 121 -12.64 18.71 8.09
N PRO A 122 -13.55 19.28 8.91
CA PRO A 122 -14.65 20.13 8.44
C PRO A 122 -14.17 21.41 7.75
N ASN A 123 -13.00 21.93 8.16
CA ASN A 123 -12.41 23.15 7.60
C ASN A 123 -11.68 22.92 6.27
N ARG A 124 -11.68 21.69 5.74
CA ARG A 124 -10.98 21.34 4.51
C ARG A 124 -11.94 21.17 3.36
N GLU A 125 -11.93 22.12 2.44
CA GLU A 125 -12.86 22.14 1.32
C GLU A 125 -12.41 21.30 0.11
N ARG A 126 -11.10 21.08 -0.01
CA ARG A 126 -10.49 20.37 -1.16
C ARG A 126 -9.60 19.22 -0.69
N TRP A 127 -9.84 18.04 -1.27
CA TRP A 127 -8.97 16.88 -1.16
C TRP A 127 -8.59 16.41 -2.55
N ASN A 128 -7.31 16.12 -2.77
CA ASN A 128 -6.87 15.44 -3.99
C ASN A 128 -7.00 13.92 -3.76
N LEU A 129 -8.17 13.37 -4.12
CA LEU A 129 -8.50 11.95 -3.92
C LEU A 129 -8.80 11.30 -5.28
N CYS A 130 -8.16 10.16 -5.53
CA CYS A 130 -8.39 9.33 -6.71
C CYS A 130 -9.28 8.14 -6.37
N ASP A 131 -10.27 7.84 -7.21
CA ASP A 131 -11.04 6.62 -7.06
C ASP A 131 -10.22 5.41 -7.54
N PRO A 132 -9.88 4.46 -6.63
CA PRO A 132 -9.03 3.30 -6.95
C PRO A 132 -9.60 2.42 -8.06
N ARG A 133 -10.93 2.44 -8.29
CA ARG A 133 -11.58 1.65 -9.35
C ARG A 133 -11.19 2.12 -10.75
N ILE A 134 -10.87 3.41 -10.90
CA ILE A 134 -10.37 3.96 -12.17
C ILE A 134 -8.99 3.37 -12.48
N ALA A 135 -8.14 3.20 -11.46
CA ALA A 135 -6.81 2.63 -11.62
C ALA A 135 -6.85 1.13 -11.98
N LEU A 136 -7.75 0.34 -11.37
CA LEU A 136 -7.92 -1.08 -11.70
C LEU A 136 -8.36 -1.31 -13.15
N ASN A 137 -9.22 -0.45 -13.69
CA ASN A 137 -9.71 -0.59 -15.05
C ASN A 137 -8.63 -0.31 -16.12
N LYS A 138 -7.58 0.46 -15.80
CA LYS A 138 -6.44 0.68 -16.71
C LYS A 138 -5.50 -0.52 -16.81
N ASN A 139 -5.50 -1.39 -15.80
CA ASN A 139 -4.66 -2.58 -15.75
C ASN A 139 -5.32 -3.82 -16.38
N LYS A 140 -6.54 -3.70 -16.90
CA LYS A 140 -7.14 -4.76 -17.72
C LYS A 140 -6.48 -4.71 -19.10
N LYS A 141 -5.86 -5.82 -19.54
CA LYS A 141 -5.58 -6.00 -20.96
C LYS A 141 -6.90 -5.87 -21.73
N PRO A 142 -6.94 -5.19 -22.88
CA PRO A 142 -8.08 -5.31 -23.77
C PRO A 142 -8.28 -6.80 -24.09
N ALA A 143 -9.53 -7.25 -23.95
CA ALA A 143 -9.94 -8.61 -24.28
C ALA A 143 -9.73 -8.90 -25.76
#